data_AF-A0A661MI32-F1
#
_entry.id   AF-A0A661MI32-F1
#
_cell.length_a   1.000
_cell.length_b   1.000
_cell.length_c   1.000
_cell.angle_alpha   90.00
_cell.angle_beta   90.00
_cell.angle_gamma   90.00
#
_symmetry.space_group_name_H-M   'P 1'
#
loop_
_entity.id
_entity.type
_entity.pdbx_description
1 polymer ?
#
loop_
_entity_poly.entity_id
_entity_poly.type
_entity_poly.pdbx_seq_one_letter_code
_entity_poly.pdbx_strand_id
1 'polypeptide(L)'
;MEDRLIAGVRCSNVLANLSDYLDAELDAATIARIEEHLLGCSNCERFGKNFGSMVASLRREYNTPEAVDVDALSRMLSQIYQLGAHS
;
A
#
# COMPACT_ATOMS: atom_id res chain seq x y z
N MET A 1 20.81 2.87 17.39
CA MET A 1 19.37 2.53 17.33
C MET A 1 19.24 1.19 18.04
N GLU A 2 18.42 1.12 19.09
CA GLU A 2 18.24 -0.10 19.86
C GLU A 2 17.17 -0.97 19.19
N ASP A 3 17.52 -2.22 18.86
CA ASP A 3 16.58 -3.17 18.25
C ASP A 3 15.69 -3.80 19.33
N ARG A 4 14.50 -3.21 19.50
CA ARG A 4 13.55 -3.54 20.57
C ARG A 4 12.60 -4.66 20.15
N LEU A 5 12.19 -5.48 21.11
CA LEU A 5 11.18 -6.52 20.93
C LEU A 5 9.84 -6.06 21.55
N ILE A 6 8.83 -5.87 20.71
CA ILE A 6 7.46 -5.45 21.11
C ILE A 6 6.48 -6.28 20.27
N ALA A 7 5.37 -6.74 20.85
CA ALA A 7 4.39 -7.61 20.17
C ALA A 7 5.02 -8.87 19.54
N GLY A 8 6.11 -9.36 20.13
CA GLY A 8 6.90 -10.47 19.63
C GLY A 8 7.65 -10.19 18.32
N VAL A 9 7.74 -8.94 17.84
CA VAL A 9 8.52 -8.55 16.66
C VAL A 9 9.60 -7.54 17.00
N ARG A 10 10.73 -7.65 16.30
CA ARG A 10 11.88 -6.75 16.45
C ARG A 10 11.76 -5.55 15.53
N CYS A 11 12.42 -4.43 15.86
CA CYS A 11 12.47 -3.26 14.98
C CYS A 11 13.02 -3.62 13.60
N SER A 12 14.06 -4.45 13.54
CA SER A 12 14.62 -4.95 12.27
C SER A 12 13.59 -5.72 11.44
N ASN A 13 12.74 -6.51 12.09
CA ASN A 13 11.70 -7.29 11.41
C ASN A 13 10.62 -6.37 10.87
N VAL A 14 10.21 -5.34 11.62
CA VAL A 14 9.27 -4.33 11.12
C VAL A 14 9.81 -3.72 9.84
N LEU A 15 11.05 -3.24 9.85
CA LEU A 15 11.68 -2.63 8.66
C LEU A 15 11.75 -3.58 7.47
N ALA A 16 12.07 -4.85 7.70
CA ALA A 16 12.15 -5.86 6.65
C ALA A 16 10.78 -6.16 6.00
N ASN A 17 9.67 -6.01 6.73
CA ASN A 17 8.32 -6.34 6.25
C ASN A 17 7.59 -5.13 5.63
N LEU A 18 8.18 -3.92 5.61
CA LEU A 18 7.45 -2.73 5.16
C LEU A 18 7.13 -2.71 3.68
N SER A 19 7.94 -3.35 2.82
CA SER A 19 7.61 -3.45 1.39
C SER A 19 6.39 -4.34 1.19
N ASP A 20 6.46 -5.57 1.70
CA ASP A 20 5.38 -6.55 1.65
C ASP A 20 4.07 -6.03 2.28
N TYR A 21 4.17 -5.20 3.34
CA TYR A 21 3.02 -4.50 3.91
C TYR A 21 2.35 -3.54 2.91
N LEU A 22 3.14 -2.78 2.14
CA LEU A 22 2.61 -1.87 1.13
C LEU A 22 1.99 -2.59 -0.07
N ASP A 23 2.54 -3.75 -0.41
CA ASP A 23 2.11 -4.60 -1.51
C ASP A 23 0.93 -5.52 -1.11
N ALA A 24 0.49 -5.45 0.16
CA ALA A 24 -0.58 -6.25 0.73
C ALA A 24 -0.31 -7.77 0.69
N GLU A 25 0.95 -8.17 0.82
CA GLU A 25 1.40 -9.57 0.78
C GLU A 25 1.54 -10.22 2.16
N LEU A 26 1.44 -9.43 3.23
CA LEU A 26 1.51 -9.93 4.61
C LEU A 26 0.21 -10.56 5.08
N ASP A 27 0.32 -11.62 5.87
CA ASP A 27 -0.82 -12.19 6.59
C ASP A 27 -1.33 -11.26 7.70
N ALA A 28 -2.59 -11.44 8.10
CA ALA A 28 -3.25 -10.60 9.09
C ALA A 28 -2.59 -10.63 10.48
N ALA A 29 -1.99 -11.75 10.89
CA ALA A 29 -1.32 -11.85 12.19
C ALA A 29 0.00 -11.07 12.19
N THR A 30 0.72 -11.09 11.07
CA THR A 30 1.95 -10.31 10.88
C THR A 30 1.64 -8.81 10.84
N ILE A 31 0.58 -8.40 10.13
CA ILE A 31 0.07 -7.02 10.13
C ILE A 31 -0.22 -6.53 11.55
N ALA A 32 -1.01 -7.29 12.32
CA ALA A 32 -1.39 -6.90 13.68
C ALA A 32 -0.17 -6.70 14.60
N ARG A 33 0.84 -7.58 14.51
CA ARG A 33 2.07 -7.47 15.30
C ARG A 33 2.91 -6.25 14.91
N ILE A 34 2.97 -5.94 13.61
CA ILE A 34 3.66 -4.73 13.13
C ILE A 34 2.96 -3.47 13.65
N GLU A 35 1.64 -3.40 13.55
CA GLU A 35 0.86 -2.25 14.02
C GLU A 35 0.98 -2.06 15.54
N GLU A 36 0.91 -3.15 16.32
CA GLU A 36 1.14 -3.10 17.77
C GLU A 36 2.57 -2.63 18.09
N HIS A 37 3.58 -3.09 17.33
CA HIS A 37 4.96 -2.62 17.50
C HIS A 37 5.11 -1.13 17.19
N LEU A 38 4.45 -0.62 16.14
CA LEU A 38 4.48 0.81 15.81
C LEU A 38 3.89 1.67 16.93
N LEU A 39 2.87 1.18 17.64
CA LEU A 39 2.29 1.88 18.80
C LEU A 39 3.19 1.82 20.05
N GLY A 40 3.96 0.74 20.23
CA GLY A 40 4.81 0.56 21.40
C GLY A 40 6.24 1.07 21.26
N CYS A 41 6.72 1.37 20.04
CA CYS A 41 8.10 1.74 19.76
C CYS A 41 8.21 3.14 19.15
N SER A 42 8.66 4.13 19.93
CA SER A 42 8.84 5.51 19.46
C SER A 42 9.75 5.68 18.23
N ASN A 43 10.75 4.79 18.08
CA ASN A 43 11.62 4.79 16.90
C ASN A 43 10.86 4.36 15.64
N CYS A 44 10.14 3.24 15.72
CA CYS A 44 9.36 2.71 14.61
C CYS A 44 8.13 3.58 14.32
N GLU A 45 7.50 4.17 15.33
CA GLU A 45 6.42 5.14 15.17
C GLU A 45 6.87 6.35 14.31
N ARG A 46 8.00 6.97 14.70
CA ARG A 46 8.55 8.12 13.97
C ARG A 46 8.96 7.73 12.55
N PHE A 47 9.60 6.58 12.40
CA PHE A 47 9.99 6.07 11.09
C PHE A 47 8.78 5.80 10.20
N GLY A 48 7.78 5.08 10.71
CA GLY A 48 6.55 4.72 10.00
C GLY A 48 5.77 5.94 9.52
N LYS A 49 5.68 7.00 10.36
CA LYS A 49 5.09 8.29 9.95
C LYS A 49 5.81 8.90 8.75
N ASN A 50 7.14 8.94 8.79
CA ASN A 50 7.94 9.51 7.70
C ASN A 50 7.83 8.66 6.42
N PHE A 51 7.95 7.34 6.57
CA PHE A 51 7.86 6.38 5.47
C PHE A 51 6.48 6.43 4.80
N GLY A 52 5.40 6.37 5.57
CA GLY A 52 4.03 6.49 5.05
C GLY A 52 3.79 7.83 4.36
N SER A 53 4.36 8.93 4.88
CA SER A 53 4.28 10.24 4.22
C SER A 53 4.99 10.26 2.86
N MET A 54 6.18 9.64 2.76
CA MET A 54 6.92 9.51 1.51
C MET A 54 6.14 8.67 0.49
N VAL A 55 5.61 7.52 0.90
CA VAL A 55 4.79 6.64 0.06
C VAL A 55 3.54 7.36 -0.44
N ALA A 56 2.85 8.10 0.43
CA ALA A 56 1.67 8.88 0.05
C ALA A 56 2.01 9.97 -0.98
N SER A 57 3.17 10.62 -0.87
CA SER A 57 3.64 11.60 -1.86
C SER A 57 3.92 10.95 -3.21
N LEU A 58 4.63 9.82 -3.24
CA LEU A 58 4.88 9.07 -4.47
C LEU A 58 3.57 8.60 -5.11
N ARG A 59 2.65 8.03 -4.32
CA ARG A 59 1.34 7.62 -4.83
C ARG A 59 0.56 8.79 -5.42
N ARG A 60 0.64 10.01 -4.87
CA ARG A 60 -0.01 11.19 -5.46
C ARG A 60 0.61 11.59 -6.81
N GLU A 61 1.93 11.52 -6.92
CA GLU A 61 2.65 11.85 -8.16
C GLU A 61 2.30 10.85 -9.27
N TYR A 62 2.35 9.55 -8.96
CA TYR A 62 2.08 8.47 -9.93
C TYR A 62 0.59 8.18 -10.17
N ASN A 63 -0.32 8.50 -9.23
CA ASN A 63 -1.77 8.45 -9.46
C ASN A 63 -2.33 9.76 -10.03
N THR A 64 -1.51 10.59 -10.66
CA THR A 64 -2.05 11.59 -11.58
C THR A 64 -2.79 10.81 -12.65
N PRO A 65 -4.13 10.89 -12.76
CA PRO A 65 -4.85 10.09 -13.73
C PRO A 65 -4.28 10.43 -15.10
N GLU A 66 -3.72 9.44 -15.78
CA GLU A 66 -3.46 9.60 -17.20
C GLU A 66 -4.80 9.97 -17.82
N ALA A 67 -4.83 11.10 -18.53
CA ALA A 67 -6.06 11.60 -19.10
C ALA A 67 -6.63 10.50 -19.99
N VAL A 68 -7.80 9.97 -19.60
CA VAL A 68 -8.38 8.87 -20.33
C VAL A 68 -8.80 9.37 -21.71
N ASP A 69 -8.28 8.76 -22.76
CA ASP A 69 -8.70 9.05 -24.12
C ASP A 69 -10.20 8.69 -24.27
N VAL A 70 -11.02 9.73 -24.40
CA VAL A 70 -12.48 9.63 -24.51
C VAL A 70 -12.87 8.86 -25.77
N ASP A 71 -12.06 8.90 -26.84
CA ASP A 71 -12.32 8.14 -28.06
C ASP A 71 -12.03 6.66 -27.84
N ALA A 72 -10.98 6.31 -27.09
CA ALA A 72 -10.70 4.94 -26.68
C ALA A 72 -11.82 4.36 -25.79
N LEU A 73 -12.29 5.13 -24.80
CA LEU A 73 -13.43 4.76 -23.96
C LEU A 73 -14.71 4.55 -24.78
N SER A 74 -15.00 5.47 -25.71
CA SER A 74 -16.21 5.41 -26.54
C SER A 74 -16.21 4.17 -27.43
N ARG A 75 -15.06 3.81 -28.01
CA ARG A 75 -14.91 2.56 -28.78
C ARG A 75 -15.12 1.33 -27.91
N MET A 76 -14.51 1.30 -26.73
CA MET A 76 -14.61 0.15 -25.81
C MET A 76 -16.05 -0.06 -25.30
N LEU A 77 -16.76 1.00 -24.92
CA LEU A 77 -18.17 0.94 -24.51
C LEU A 77 -19.08 0.48 -25.65
N SER A 78 -18.82 0.97 -26.88
CA SER A 78 -19.56 0.55 -28.06
C SER A 78 -19.41 -0.96 -28.32
N GLN A 79 -18.20 -1.48 -28.12
CA GLN A 79 -17.90 -2.90 -28.30
C GLN A 79 -18.58 -3.79 -27.23
N ILE A 80 -18.57 -3.36 -25.96
CA ILE A 80 -19.29 -4.05 -24.87
C ILE A 80 -20.79 -4.13 -25.17
N TYR A 81 -21.39 -3.02 -25.63
CA TYR A 81 -22.81 -2.97 -25.96
C TYR A 81 -23.18 -3.92 -27.11
N GLN A 82 -22.35 -3.98 -28.16
CA GLN A 82 -22.55 -4.88 -29.29
C GLN A 82 -22.47 -6.36 -28.89
N LEU A 83 -21.56 -6.73 -27.98
CA LEU A 83 -21.43 -8.10 -27.48
C LEU A 83 -22.62 -8.50 -26.60
N GLY A 84 -23.11 -7.57 -25.77
CA GLY A 84 -24.31 -7.78 -24.96
C GLY A 84 -25.61 -7.83 -25.78
N ALA A 85 -25.66 -7.19 -26.94
CA ALA A 85 -26.81 -7.22 -27.85
C ALA A 85 -26.90 -8.52 -28.68
N HIS A 86 -25.87 -9.36 -28.66
CA HIS A 86 -25.79 -10.63 -29.38
C HIS A 86 -25.81 -11.87 -28.44
N SER A 87 -26.09 -11.69 -27.15
CA SER A 87 -26.34 -12.76 -26.16
C SER A 87 -27.82 -12.85 -25.82
#